data_AF-A0A920E1L9-F1
#
_entry.id   AF-A0A920E1L9-F1
#
_cell.length_a   1.000
_cell.length_b   1.000
_cell.length_c   1.000
_cell.angle_alpha   90.00
_cell.angle_beta   90.00
_cell.angle_gamma   90.00
#
_symmetry.space_group_name_H-M   'P 1'
#
loop_
_entity.id
_entity.type
_entity.pdbx_description
1 polymer ?
#
loop_
_entity_poly.entity_id
_entity_poly.type
_entity_poly.pdbx_seq_one_letter_code
_entity_poly.pdbx_strand_id
1 'polypeptide(L)'
;MITKELIHEAQKKWGEGIVKIGALKDNNSECLEFTTSFLNSLYDFENNDVLFKPTKASVEQFRPNFKMALSYFLGGSNSFCSEDEGFAMKPWVDVKFENSGFIIENERAIAMGNYFFTDSWDNVVKVEYTFGYKLRNGKLSN
;
A
#
# COMPACT_ATOMS: atom_id res chain seq x y z
N MET A 1 -20.08 -5.12 -9.60
CA MET A 1 -19.09 -4.99 -10.69
C MET A 1 -18.15 -3.86 -10.35
N ILE A 2 -16.85 -4.02 -10.61
CA ILE A 2 -15.84 -2.99 -10.39
C ILE A 2 -15.99 -1.86 -11.42
N THR A 3 -15.77 -0.62 -11.01
CA THR A 3 -15.67 0.55 -11.90
C THR A 3 -14.33 1.25 -11.72
N LYS A 4 -13.97 2.16 -12.64
CA LYS A 4 -12.73 2.94 -12.53
C LYS A 4 -12.77 3.85 -11.30
N GLU A 5 -13.94 4.36 -10.94
CA GLU A 5 -14.14 5.21 -9.78
C GLU A 5 -13.81 4.45 -8.48
N LEU A 6 -14.24 3.20 -8.34
CA LEU A 6 -13.88 2.36 -7.19
C LEU A 6 -12.36 2.13 -7.09
N ILE A 7 -11.69 1.96 -8.23
CA ILE A 7 -10.22 1.82 -8.27
C ILE A 7 -9.55 3.13 -7.85
N HIS A 8 -10.00 4.27 -8.39
CA HIS A 8 -9.47 5.59 -8.02
C HIS A 8 -9.68 5.89 -6.53
N GLU A 9 -10.84 5.55 -5.97
CA GLU A 9 -11.10 5.67 -4.53
C GLU A 9 -10.18 4.78 -3.70
N ALA A 10 -9.94 3.53 -4.12
CA ALA A 10 -9.03 2.63 -3.42
C ALA A 10 -7.58 3.13 -3.47
N GLN A 11 -7.13 3.63 -4.62
CA GLN A 11 -5.80 4.25 -4.79
C GLN A 11 -5.65 5.51 -3.94
N LYS A 12 -6.67 6.37 -3.91
CA LYS A 12 -6.70 7.56 -3.04
C LYS A 12 -6.58 7.17 -1.57
N LYS A 13 -7.41 6.23 -1.10
CA LYS A 13 -7.34 5.70 0.28
C LYS A 13 -5.97 5.11 0.60
N TRP A 14 -5.38 4.38 -0.36
CA TRP A 14 -4.04 3.83 -0.20
C TRP A 14 -3.01 4.95 0.02
N GLY A 15 -3.00 5.96 -0.86
CA GLY A 15 -2.08 7.11 -0.77
C GLY A 15 -2.26 7.93 0.52
N GLU A 16 -3.50 8.27 0.87
CA GLU A 16 -3.83 8.96 2.12
C GLU A 16 -3.40 8.16 3.36
N GLY A 17 -3.53 6.82 3.30
CA GLY A 17 -3.05 5.93 4.35
C GLY A 17 -1.54 6.01 4.54
N ILE A 18 -0.75 6.05 3.47
CA ILE A 18 0.71 6.21 3.57
C ILE A 18 1.09 7.52 4.26
N VAL A 19 0.47 8.64 3.85
CA VAL A 19 0.70 9.95 4.45
C VAL A 19 0.33 9.93 5.93
N LYS A 20 -0.81 9.32 6.28
CA LYS A 20 -1.27 9.23 7.67
C LYS A 20 -0.35 8.36 8.55
N ILE A 21 0.18 7.25 8.03
CA ILE A 21 1.17 6.44 8.76
C ILE A 21 2.40 7.28 9.09
N GLY A 22 2.96 7.99 8.11
CA GLY A 22 4.12 8.87 8.31
C GLY A 22 3.86 10.00 9.31
N ALA A 23 2.64 10.54 9.33
CA ALA A 23 2.23 11.57 10.30
C ALA A 23 2.11 11.04 11.75
N LEU A 24 1.85 9.74 11.92
CA LEU A 24 1.73 9.09 13.23
C LEU A 24 3.07 8.52 13.75
N LYS A 25 4.18 8.69 13.01
CA LYS A 25 5.48 8.04 13.32
C LYS A 25 6.01 8.28 14.74
N ASP A 26 5.65 9.41 15.36
CA ASP A 26 6.11 9.78 16.71
C ASP A 26 5.21 9.17 17.81
N ASN A 27 4.09 8.53 17.44
CA ASN A 27 3.20 7.79 18.33
C ASN A 27 3.10 6.32 17.91
N ASN A 28 4.04 5.50 18.40
CA ASN A 28 4.16 4.09 18.02
C ASN A 28 2.86 3.28 18.17
N SER A 29 2.06 3.54 19.21
CA SER A 29 0.83 2.78 19.46
C SER A 29 -0.23 3.11 18.39
N GLU A 30 -0.49 4.39 18.17
CA GLU A 30 -1.47 4.83 17.16
C GLU A 30 -1.01 4.49 15.74
N CYS A 31 0.29 4.60 15.46
CA CYS A 31 0.87 4.24 14.18
C CYS A 31 0.68 2.75 13.87
N LEU A 32 0.96 1.88 14.85
CA LEU A 32 0.79 0.43 14.71
C LEU A 32 -0.69 0.05 14.54
N GLU A 33 -1.57 0.62 15.36
CA GLU A 33 -3.01 0.38 15.29
C GLU A 33 -3.58 0.81 13.94
N PHE A 34 -3.26 2.04 13.51
CA PHE A 34 -3.72 2.56 12.23
C PHE A 34 -3.19 1.73 11.06
N THR A 35 -1.90 1.38 11.04
CA THR A 35 -1.30 0.59 9.96
C THR A 35 -1.91 -0.80 9.89
N THR A 36 -2.19 -1.42 11.04
CA THR A 36 -2.87 -2.71 11.12
C THR A 36 -4.28 -2.64 10.51
N SER A 37 -5.06 -1.62 10.89
CA SER A 37 -6.40 -1.39 10.34
C SER A 37 -6.34 -1.09 8.84
N PHE A 38 -5.41 -0.25 8.41
CA PHE A 38 -5.15 0.07 7.00
C PHE A 38 -4.89 -1.19 6.17
N LEU A 39 -3.98 -2.06 6.61
CA LEU A 39 -3.65 -3.30 5.91
C LEU A 39 -4.85 -4.25 5.83
N ASN A 40 -5.57 -4.48 6.93
CA ASN A 40 -6.77 -5.33 6.94
C ASN A 40 -7.92 -4.73 6.11
N SER A 41 -7.93 -3.41 5.91
CA SER A 41 -8.92 -2.74 5.08
C SER A 41 -8.63 -2.84 3.59
N LEU A 42 -7.36 -2.81 3.16
CA LEU A 42 -6.98 -2.71 1.75
C LEU A 42 -6.41 -4.00 1.16
N TYR A 43 -6.06 -4.98 1.98
CA TYR A 43 -5.48 -6.25 1.56
C TYR A 43 -6.25 -7.41 2.21
N ASP A 44 -6.64 -8.40 1.41
CA ASP A 44 -7.50 -9.50 1.87
C ASP A 44 -6.72 -10.68 2.48
N PHE A 45 -5.74 -10.39 3.34
CA PHE A 45 -4.85 -11.39 3.96
C PHE A 45 -5.58 -12.50 4.72
N GLU A 46 -6.80 -12.24 5.22
CA GLU A 46 -7.59 -13.22 5.96
C GLU A 46 -8.28 -14.25 5.07
N ASN A 47 -8.54 -13.93 3.79
CA ASN A 47 -9.45 -14.72 2.96
C ASN A 47 -8.87 -15.14 1.61
N ASN A 48 -7.74 -14.56 1.18
CA ASN A 48 -7.10 -14.85 -0.10
C ASN A 48 -5.59 -14.67 0.00
N ASP A 49 -4.87 -15.25 -0.97
CA ASP A 49 -3.46 -14.95 -1.18
C ASP A 49 -3.30 -13.50 -1.64
N VAL A 50 -2.35 -12.78 -1.04
CA VAL A 50 -2.02 -11.41 -1.40
C VAL A 50 -0.69 -11.39 -2.16
N LEU A 51 -0.70 -10.89 -3.39
CA LEU A 51 0.48 -10.75 -4.22
C LEU A 51 1.10 -9.37 -4.05
N PHE A 52 2.04 -9.26 -3.10
CA PHE A 52 2.69 -8.00 -2.77
C PHE A 52 4.19 -8.04 -3.08
N LYS A 53 4.62 -7.24 -4.07
CA LYS A 53 6.02 -6.92 -4.35
C LYS A 53 6.35 -5.49 -3.88
N PRO A 54 7.22 -5.30 -2.87
CA PRO A 54 7.71 -3.99 -2.50
C PRO A 54 8.64 -3.38 -3.56
N THR A 55 8.78 -2.06 -3.54
CA THR A 55 9.61 -1.34 -4.52
C THR A 55 11.10 -1.38 -4.20
N LYS A 56 11.45 -1.44 -2.91
CA LYS A 56 12.83 -1.27 -2.42
C LYS A 56 13.44 -2.53 -1.83
N ALA A 57 12.77 -3.67 -2.01
CA ALA A 57 13.25 -4.93 -1.47
C ALA A 57 14.11 -5.67 -2.51
N SER A 58 15.30 -6.08 -2.08
CA SER A 58 16.32 -6.73 -2.92
C SER A 58 16.69 -8.11 -2.44
N VAL A 59 16.54 -8.41 -1.15
CA VAL A 59 16.88 -9.70 -0.54
C VAL A 59 15.64 -10.60 -0.50
N GLU A 60 14.62 -10.19 0.25
CA GLU A 60 13.32 -10.83 0.29
C GLU A 60 12.38 -10.00 -0.58
N GLN A 61 12.05 -10.44 -1.79
CA GLN A 61 11.38 -9.55 -2.77
C GLN A 61 9.85 -9.48 -2.65
N PHE A 62 9.23 -10.30 -1.81
CA PHE A 62 7.76 -10.41 -1.72
C PHE A 62 7.26 -10.35 -0.27
N ARG A 63 6.01 -9.92 -0.06
CA ARG A 63 5.36 -9.79 1.26
C ARG A 63 3.99 -10.50 1.26
N PRO A 64 3.94 -11.84 1.10
CA PRO A 64 2.68 -12.58 0.90
C PRO A 64 1.76 -12.65 2.13
N ASN A 65 2.27 -12.31 3.33
CA ASN A 65 1.47 -12.35 4.56
C ASN A 65 1.48 -11.01 5.29
N PHE A 66 0.52 -10.86 6.20
CA PHE A 66 0.30 -9.63 6.96
C PHE A 66 1.55 -9.14 7.71
N LYS A 67 2.30 -10.04 8.39
CA LYS A 67 3.49 -9.64 9.16
C LYS A 67 4.60 -9.08 8.27
N MET A 68 4.78 -9.70 7.11
CA MET A 68 5.71 -9.21 6.09
C MET A 68 5.25 -7.85 5.54
N ALA A 69 3.97 -7.69 5.20
CA ALA A 69 3.47 -6.40 4.72
C ALA A 69 3.63 -5.29 5.76
N LEU A 70 3.30 -5.57 7.03
CA LEU A 70 3.49 -4.65 8.16
C LEU A 70 4.96 -4.25 8.31
N SER A 71 5.88 -5.23 8.21
CA SER A 71 7.32 -5.02 8.18
C SER A 71 7.73 -4.02 7.09
N TYR A 72 7.23 -4.17 5.87
CA TYR A 72 7.56 -3.24 4.79
C TYR A 72 7.12 -1.79 5.08
N PHE A 73 5.92 -1.60 5.63
CA PHE A 73 5.38 -0.27 5.89
C PHE A 73 6.05 0.42 7.08
N LEU A 74 6.25 -0.28 8.19
CA LEU A 74 6.75 0.30 9.45
C LEU A 74 8.24 0.11 9.68
N GLY A 75 8.82 -0.99 9.21
CA GLY A 75 10.23 -1.31 9.40
C GLY A 75 10.67 -1.32 10.87
N GLY A 76 11.97 -1.10 11.07
CA GLY A 76 12.61 -0.99 12.37
C GLY A 76 13.28 -2.27 12.87
N SER A 77 13.79 -2.24 14.09
CA SER A 77 14.63 -3.32 14.65
C SER A 77 13.92 -4.66 14.83
N ASN A 78 12.58 -4.64 14.91
CA ASN A 78 11.73 -5.82 15.10
C ASN A 78 10.98 -6.20 13.81
N SER A 79 11.45 -5.73 12.65
CA SER A 79 10.89 -6.05 11.34
C SER A 79 10.93 -7.55 11.07
N PHE A 80 9.93 -8.03 10.34
CA PHE A 80 9.91 -9.41 9.88
C PHE A 80 10.97 -9.66 8.80
N CYS A 81 11.13 -8.71 7.87
CA CYS A 81 12.19 -8.73 6.86
C CYS A 81 13.27 -7.73 7.30
N SER A 82 14.51 -8.20 7.45
CA SER A 82 15.60 -7.40 8.02
C SER A 82 16.01 -6.18 7.19
N GLU A 83 15.71 -6.17 5.88
CA GLU A 83 15.98 -5.03 4.99
C GLU A 83 14.91 -3.92 5.07
N ASP A 84 13.80 -4.14 5.76
CA ASP A 84 12.70 -3.18 5.80
C ASP A 84 13.00 -2.02 6.76
N GLU A 85 13.24 -0.83 6.20
CA GLU A 85 13.50 0.41 6.95
C GLU A 85 12.22 1.23 7.21
N GLY A 86 11.05 0.75 6.78
CA GLY A 86 9.76 1.41 6.98
C GLY A 86 9.44 2.39 5.85
N PHE A 87 8.85 1.89 4.78
CA PHE A 87 8.53 2.69 3.60
C PHE A 87 7.60 3.87 3.91
N ALA A 88 6.59 3.65 4.75
CA ALA A 88 5.61 4.68 5.13
C ALA A 88 6.06 5.55 6.31
N MET A 89 7.19 5.23 6.95
CA MET A 89 7.76 6.03 8.04
C MET A 89 8.53 7.25 7.52
N LYS A 90 8.79 7.32 6.22
CA LYS A 90 9.29 8.53 5.56
C LYS A 90 8.22 9.63 5.65
N PRO A 91 8.62 10.92 5.71
CA PRO A 91 7.70 12.04 5.88
C PRO A 91 6.99 12.38 4.56
N TRP A 92 6.26 11.42 3.99
CA TRP A 92 5.43 11.63 2.81
C TRP A 92 4.28 12.57 3.15
N VAL A 93 4.10 13.61 2.33
CA VAL A 93 3.00 14.57 2.46
C VAL A 93 1.94 14.40 1.38
N ASP A 94 2.29 13.73 0.28
CA ASP A 94 1.38 13.48 -0.84
C ASP A 94 1.75 12.19 -1.58
N VAL A 95 0.72 11.49 -2.06
CA VAL A 95 0.86 10.30 -2.91
C VAL A 95 -0.16 10.38 -4.04
N LYS A 96 0.33 10.55 -5.26
CA LYS A 96 -0.51 10.68 -6.46
C LYS A 96 -0.36 9.49 -7.38
N PHE A 97 -1.49 8.93 -7.81
CA PHE A 97 -1.54 7.86 -8.80
C PHE A 97 -1.78 8.41 -10.20
N GLU A 98 -0.97 7.95 -11.15
CA GLU A 98 -1.15 8.13 -12.58
C GLU A 98 -1.33 6.73 -13.20
N ASN A 99 -2.57 6.41 -13.59
CA ASN A 99 -2.89 5.11 -14.18
C ASN A 99 -2.53 5.13 -15.67
N SER A 100 -1.71 4.17 -16.11
CA SER A 100 -1.45 3.92 -17.53
C SER A 100 -2.57 3.10 -18.18
N GLY A 101 -3.29 2.27 -17.41
CA GLY A 101 -4.35 1.42 -17.93
C GLY A 101 -5.07 0.60 -16.87
N PHE A 102 -6.20 0.02 -17.28
CA PHE A 102 -7.04 -0.84 -16.45
C PHE A 102 -7.51 -2.05 -17.25
N ILE A 103 -7.56 -3.21 -16.60
CA ILE A 103 -8.31 -4.38 -17.06
C ILE A 103 -9.40 -4.61 -16.00
N ILE A 104 -10.67 -4.60 -16.38
CA ILE A 104 -11.79 -4.74 -15.44
C ILE A 104 -12.68 -5.89 -15.91
N GLU A 105 -12.80 -6.92 -15.08
CA GLU A 105 -13.51 -8.16 -15.37
C GLU A 105 -14.40 -8.54 -14.18
N ASN A 106 -15.68 -8.17 -14.24
CA ASN A 106 -16.69 -8.45 -13.20
C ASN A 106 -16.28 -7.96 -11.79
N GLU A 107 -15.72 -8.89 -11.00
CA GLU A 107 -15.31 -8.71 -9.60
C GLU A 107 -13.79 -8.68 -9.44
N ARG A 108 -13.03 -8.68 -10.55
CA ARG A 108 -11.58 -8.53 -10.56
C ARG A 108 -11.15 -7.36 -11.44
N ALA A 109 -10.09 -6.70 -11.06
CA ALA A 109 -9.47 -5.69 -11.90
C ALA A 109 -7.95 -5.67 -11.73
N ILE A 110 -7.25 -5.17 -12.74
CA ILE A 110 -5.82 -4.85 -12.68
C ILE A 110 -5.67 -3.39 -13.06
N ALA A 111 -4.92 -2.63 -12.29
CA ALA A 111 -4.46 -1.29 -12.63
C ALA A 111 -2.95 -1.24 -12.65
N MET A 112 -2.38 -0.58 -13.66
CA MET A 112 -0.94 -0.36 -13.77
C MET A 112 -0.66 1.10 -14.07
N GLY A 113 0.51 1.56 -13.63
CA GLY A 113 0.95 2.91 -13.89
C GLY A 113 2.07 3.33 -12.96
N ASN A 114 2.14 4.63 -12.70
CA ASN A 114 3.09 5.21 -11.78
C ASN A 114 2.38 5.88 -10.61
N TYR A 115 3.01 5.83 -9.46
CA TYR A 115 2.67 6.65 -8.30
C TYR A 115 3.88 7.49 -7.90
N PHE A 116 3.57 8.68 -7.42
CA PHE A 116 4.52 9.73 -7.09
C PHE A 116 4.39 10.04 -5.60
N PHE A 117 5.48 9.89 -4.87
CA PHE A 117 5.56 10.15 -3.44
C PHE A 117 6.31 11.46 -3.24
N THR A 118 5.65 12.45 -2.64
CA THR A 118 6.26 13.74 -2.31
C THR A 118 6.57 13.77 -0.81
N ASP A 119 7.82 14.07 -0.44
CA ASP A 119 8.20 14.23 0.96
C ASP A 119 8.04 15.68 1.46
N SER A 120 8.26 15.90 2.75
CA SER A 120 8.15 17.21 3.41
C SER A 120 9.15 18.26 2.92
N TRP A 121 10.09 17.90 2.05
CA TRP A 121 11.08 18.78 1.43
C TRP A 121 10.82 18.96 -0.08
N ASP A 122 9.62 18.61 -0.55
CA ASP A 122 9.19 18.65 -1.95
C ASP A 122 9.98 17.72 -2.90
N ASN A 123 10.74 16.75 -2.37
CA ASN A 123 11.36 15.74 -3.23
C ASN A 123 10.30 14.73 -3.70
N VAL A 124 10.34 14.40 -4.99
CA VAL A 124 9.40 13.45 -5.60
C VAL A 124 10.11 12.15 -5.97
N VAL A 125 9.57 11.03 -5.46
CA VAL A 125 10.00 9.69 -5.86
C VAL A 125 8.93 9.09 -6.77
N LYS A 126 9.33 8.76 -8.01
CA LYS A 126 8.50 8.07 -8.99
C LYS A 126 8.71 6.57 -8.90
N VAL A 127 7.63 5.80 -8.90
CA VAL A 127 7.67 4.35 -8.84
C VAL A 127 6.61 3.72 -9.75
N GLU A 128 6.86 2.54 -10.30
CA GLU A 128 5.89 1.75 -11.07
C GLU A 128 5.08 0.82 -10.14
N TYR A 129 3.80 0.66 -10.44
CA TYR A 129 2.94 -0.28 -9.71
C TYR A 129 2.12 -1.18 -10.64
N THR A 130 1.70 -2.29 -10.06
CA THR A 130 0.63 -3.15 -10.57
C THR A 130 -0.23 -3.52 -9.37
N PHE A 131 -1.48 -3.09 -9.37
CA PHE A 131 -2.45 -3.43 -8.32
C PHE A 131 -3.48 -4.37 -8.92
N GLY A 132 -3.65 -5.53 -8.30
CA GLY A 132 -4.77 -6.43 -8.56
C GLY A 132 -5.86 -6.15 -7.54
N TYR A 133 -7.10 -6.03 -7.97
CA TYR A 133 -8.24 -5.78 -7.10
C TYR A 133 -9.24 -6.91 -7.19
N LYS A 134 -9.89 -7.17 -6.06
CA LYS A 134 -11.04 -8.06 -5.95
C LYS A 134 -12.17 -7.35 -5.21
N LEU A 135 -13.37 -7.40 -5.77
CA LEU A 135 -14.58 -6.89 -5.14
C LEU A 135 -15.28 -8.04 -4.42
N ARG A 136 -15.46 -7.91 -3.10
CA ARG A 136 -16.18 -8.90 -2.30
C ARG A 136 -17.08 -8.19 -1.30
N ASN A 137 -18.36 -8.54 -1.28
CA ASN A 137 -19.36 -7.94 -0.38
C ASN A 137 -19.35 -6.40 -0.42
N GLY A 138 -19.16 -5.81 -1.60
CA GLY A 138 -19.09 -4.35 -1.77
C GLY A 138 -17.76 -3.69 -1.37
N LYS A 139 -16.78 -4.44 -0.87
CA LYS A 139 -15.45 -3.96 -0.51
C LYS A 139 -14.44 -4.31 -1.60
N LEU A 140 -13.71 -3.30 -2.08
CA LEU A 140 -12.58 -3.47 -3.00
C LEU A 140 -11.29 -3.57 -2.19
N SER A 141 -10.52 -4.64 -2.39
CA SER A 141 -9.21 -4.85 -1.76
C SER A 141 -8.23 -5.45 -2.78
N ASN A 142 -6.94 -5.38 -2.46
CA ASN A 142 -5.90 -6.17 -3.11
C ASN A 142 -5.86 -7.59 -2.55
#